data_AF-A0A4Y8CLQ5-F1
#
_entry.id   AF-A0A4Y8CLQ5-F1
#
_cell.length_a   1.000
_cell.length_b   1.000
_cell.length_c   1.000
_cell.angle_alpha   90.00
_cell.angle_beta   90.00
_cell.angle_gamma   90.00
#
_symmetry.space_group_name_H-M   'P 1'
#
loop_
_entity.id
_entity.type
_entity.pdbx_description
1 polymer ?
#
loop_
_entity_poly.entity_id
_entity_poly.type
_entity_poly.pdbx_seq_one_letter_code
_entity_poly.pdbx_strand_id
1 'polypeptide(L)'
;MVYSGVKAGKTVSWIIKASDTNGPGFLLSPKGRGPYKNAFEVRLTHIVATFVPSFLNGNSWWTWFLHSTKYGVKMMNAFWGAVDNETKDADFKGRKSLQGFENLNPQSPIFWQNCTGGLLNQVDFFDTIAGHVRIYCADIASIEEHKILLKDGDEVLADAILCGTG
;
A
#
# COMPACT_ATOMS: atom_id res chain seq x y z
N MET A 1 7.31 -0.57 11.73
CA MET A 1 8.04 0.60 12.29
C MET A 1 7.06 1.64 12.82
N VAL A 2 6.31 2.33 11.96
CA VAL A 2 5.34 3.38 12.35
C VAL A 2 4.32 2.86 13.38
N TYR A 3 3.60 1.78 13.06
CA TYR A 3 2.63 1.16 13.97
C TYR A 3 3.23 0.80 15.34
N SER A 4 4.41 0.16 15.35
CA SER A 4 5.11 -0.22 16.58
C SER A 4 5.50 1.00 17.42
N GLY A 5 5.94 2.10 16.79
CA GLY A 5 6.26 3.34 17.47
C GLY A 5 5.04 3.94 18.18
N VAL A 6 3.90 3.99 17.49
CA VAL A 6 2.62 4.44 18.09
C VAL A 6 2.22 3.54 19.26
N LYS A 7 2.30 2.21 19.10
CA LYS A 7 1.97 1.26 20.19
C LYS A 7 2.92 1.35 21.38
N ALA A 8 4.14 1.83 21.19
CA ALA A 8 5.09 2.13 22.25
C ALA A 8 4.87 3.51 22.90
N GLY A 9 3.77 4.21 22.57
CA GLY A 9 3.42 5.52 23.13
C GLY A 9 4.25 6.68 22.59
N LYS A 10 4.87 6.53 21.42
CA LYS A 10 5.66 7.60 20.78
C LYS A 10 4.78 8.45 19.88
N THR A 11 5.12 9.74 19.80
CA THR A 11 4.60 10.63 18.78
C THR A 11 5.31 10.32 17.47
N VAL A 12 4.56 10.03 16.40
CA VAL A 12 5.13 9.61 15.12
C VAL A 12 4.70 10.53 13.99
N SER A 13 5.69 11.05 13.28
CA SER A 13 5.52 11.69 11.98
C SER A 13 6.07 10.75 10.90
N TRP A 14 5.28 10.51 9.86
CA TRP A 14 5.65 9.65 8.74
C TRP A 14 5.80 10.48 7.48
N ILE A 15 7.04 10.61 7.00
CA ILE A 15 7.37 11.32 5.78
C ILE A 15 7.49 10.31 4.64
N ILE A 16 6.72 10.53 3.57
CA ILE A 16 6.77 9.79 2.32
C ILE A 16 7.36 10.72 1.27
N LYS A 17 8.41 10.26 0.60
CA LYS A 17 9.06 11.05 -0.45
C LYS A 17 8.09 11.26 -1.63
N ALA A 18 8.03 12.49 -2.14
CA ALA A 18 7.07 12.88 -3.17
C ALA A 18 7.63 12.69 -4.59
N SER A 19 8.92 12.96 -4.81
CA SER A 19 9.57 12.78 -6.12
C SER A 19 10.19 11.40 -6.29
N ASP A 20 10.33 10.92 -7.53
CA ASP A 20 11.03 9.66 -7.86
C ASP A 20 10.59 8.44 -7.05
N THR A 21 9.31 8.38 -6.65
CA THR A 21 8.73 7.24 -5.95
C THR A 21 7.46 6.74 -6.64
N ASN A 22 7.09 5.51 -6.33
CA ASN A 22 5.83 4.91 -6.77
C ASN A 22 4.67 5.18 -5.79
N GLY A 23 4.85 6.13 -4.88
CA GLY A 23 3.87 6.53 -3.87
C GLY A 23 3.86 5.62 -2.63
N PRO A 24 2.82 5.74 -1.78
CA PRO A 24 2.63 4.88 -0.63
C PRO A 24 2.44 3.42 -1.05
N GLY A 25 2.85 2.50 -0.18
CA GLY A 25 2.68 1.07 -0.40
C GLY A 25 1.21 0.60 -0.34
N PHE A 26 0.90 -0.50 -1.02
CA PHE A 26 -0.38 -1.18 -0.91
C PHE A 26 -0.43 -2.01 0.38
N LEU A 27 -1.32 -1.63 1.29
CA LEU A 27 -1.59 -2.41 2.50
C LEU A 27 -3.01 -2.96 2.42
N LEU A 28 -3.12 -4.26 2.17
CA LEU A 28 -4.40 -4.93 1.96
C LEU A 28 -4.89 -5.62 3.21
N SER A 29 -6.21 -5.75 3.32
CA SER A 29 -6.84 -6.58 4.35
C SER A 29 -6.45 -8.05 4.19
N PRO A 30 -6.17 -8.80 5.28
CA PRO A 30 -5.87 -10.22 5.21
C PRO A 30 -7.14 -11.08 5.01
N LYS A 31 -8.33 -10.47 4.98
CA LYS A 31 -9.61 -11.18 4.89
C LYS A 31 -9.68 -12.05 3.64
N GLY A 32 -10.14 -13.29 3.80
CA GLY A 32 -10.35 -14.21 2.69
C GLY A 32 -11.58 -13.86 1.88
N ARG A 33 -11.70 -14.49 0.71
CA ARG A 33 -12.86 -14.35 -0.19
C ARG A 33 -13.37 -15.71 -0.63
N GLY A 34 -14.66 -15.77 -0.93
CA GLY A 34 -15.32 -17.01 -1.32
C GLY A 34 -15.16 -18.09 -0.26
N PRO A 35 -14.68 -19.30 -0.60
CA PRO A 35 -14.50 -20.38 0.37
C PRO A 35 -13.22 -20.27 1.22
N TYR A 36 -12.37 -19.28 0.98
CA TYR A 36 -11.05 -19.17 1.61
C TYR A 36 -11.08 -18.29 2.86
N LYS A 37 -10.32 -18.67 3.89
CA LYS A 37 -10.30 -17.99 5.20
C LYS A 37 -9.53 -16.68 5.17
N ASN A 38 -8.46 -16.62 4.39
CA ASN A 38 -7.59 -15.44 4.29
C ASN A 38 -7.10 -15.23 2.85
N ALA A 39 -6.56 -14.03 2.58
CA ALA A 39 -6.07 -13.67 1.27
C ALA A 39 -4.91 -14.55 0.79
N PHE A 40 -4.14 -15.16 1.70
CA PHE A 40 -3.06 -16.09 1.34
C PHE A 40 -3.59 -17.38 0.75
N GLU A 41 -4.62 -17.98 1.35
CA GLU A 41 -5.25 -19.20 0.83
C GLU A 41 -5.74 -19.02 -0.60
N VAL A 42 -6.31 -17.85 -0.94
CA VAL A 42 -6.72 -17.51 -2.31
C VAL A 42 -5.51 -17.39 -3.24
N ARG A 43 -4.49 -16.61 -2.82
CA ARG A 43 -3.31 -16.29 -3.64
C ARG A 43 -2.42 -17.50 -3.95
N LEU A 44 -2.46 -18.52 -3.09
CA LEU A 44 -1.69 -19.75 -3.25
C LEU A 44 -2.36 -20.80 -4.15
N THR A 45 -3.54 -20.51 -4.69
CA THR A 45 -4.19 -21.42 -5.63
C THR A 45 -3.55 -21.36 -7.02
N HIS A 46 -3.51 -22.51 -7.71
CA HIS A 46 -2.99 -22.59 -9.08
C HIS A 46 -3.73 -21.66 -10.05
N ILE A 47 -5.04 -21.49 -9.89
CA ILE A 47 -5.84 -20.63 -10.77
C ILE A 47 -5.41 -19.16 -10.61
N VAL A 48 -5.31 -18.68 -9.37
CA VAL A 48 -4.94 -17.27 -9.11
C VAL A 48 -3.50 -16.99 -9.54
N ALA A 49 -2.60 -17.98 -9.44
CA ALA A 49 -1.24 -17.87 -9.98
C ALA A 49 -1.23 -17.54 -11.48
N THR A 50 -2.21 -18.03 -12.26
CA THR A 50 -2.32 -17.73 -13.70
C THR A 50 -2.81 -16.32 -14.01
N PHE A 51 -3.35 -15.57 -13.04
CA PHE A 51 -3.85 -14.21 -13.25
C PHE A 51 -2.74 -13.17 -13.25
N VAL A 52 -1.57 -13.53 -12.71
CA VAL A 52 -0.35 -12.72 -12.80
C VAL A 52 0.44 -13.19 -14.02
N PRO A 53 0.86 -12.29 -14.92
CA PRO A 53 1.75 -12.68 -16.02
C PRO A 53 3.09 -13.15 -15.43
N SER A 54 3.42 -14.42 -15.64
CA SER A 54 4.67 -15.02 -15.17
C SER A 54 5.16 -16.04 -16.18
N PHE A 55 6.46 -16.03 -16.46
CA PHE A 55 7.09 -17.03 -17.33
C PHE A 55 6.95 -18.46 -16.75
N LEU A 56 6.79 -18.58 -15.42
CA LEU A 56 6.60 -19.85 -14.73
C LEU A 56 5.23 -20.50 -14.98
N ASN A 57 4.22 -19.72 -15.41
CA ASN A 57 2.91 -20.27 -15.74
C ASN A 57 2.91 -21.06 -17.07
N GLY A 58 3.98 -20.92 -17.87
CA GLY A 58 4.08 -21.52 -19.19
C GLY A 58 3.11 -20.92 -20.21
N ASN A 59 3.33 -21.27 -21.48
CA ASN A 59 2.44 -20.86 -22.57
C ASN A 59 1.41 -21.97 -22.82
N SER A 60 0.19 -21.76 -22.34
CA SER A 60 -0.93 -22.70 -22.45
C SER A 60 -2.10 -21.99 -23.13
N TRP A 61 -3.08 -22.75 -23.61
CA TRP A 61 -4.31 -22.15 -24.16
C TRP A 61 -5.02 -21.24 -23.13
N TRP A 62 -4.92 -21.58 -21.84
CA TRP A 62 -5.51 -20.82 -20.75
C TRP A 62 -4.77 -19.49 -20.51
N THR A 63 -3.43 -19.52 -20.38
CA THR A 63 -2.63 -18.31 -20.19
C THR A 63 -2.65 -17.41 -21.43
N TRP A 64 -2.68 -18.00 -22.63
CA TRP A 64 -2.94 -17.27 -23.87
C TRP A 64 -4.31 -16.61 -23.89
N PHE A 65 -5.36 -17.34 -23.47
CA PHE A 65 -6.71 -16.77 -23.39
C PHE A 65 -6.72 -15.55 -22.47
N LEU A 66 -6.23 -15.71 -21.23
CA LEU A 66 -6.20 -14.67 -20.20
C LEU A 66 -5.43 -13.41 -20.63
N HIS A 67 -4.25 -13.58 -21.23
CA HIS A 67 -3.29 -12.48 -21.41
C HIS A 67 -3.09 -12.03 -22.85
N SER A 68 -3.62 -12.75 -23.84
CA SER A 68 -3.41 -12.45 -25.26
C SER A 68 -4.69 -12.22 -26.06
N THR A 69 -5.87 -12.53 -25.50
CA THR A 69 -7.16 -12.26 -26.17
C THR A 69 -7.82 -11.01 -25.61
N LYS A 70 -8.59 -10.29 -26.45
CA LYS A 70 -9.35 -9.11 -26.01
C LYS A 70 -10.31 -9.41 -24.85
N TYR A 71 -10.92 -10.60 -24.87
CA TYR A 71 -11.87 -11.03 -23.83
C TYR A 71 -11.15 -11.36 -22.52
N GLY A 72 -10.05 -12.11 -22.57
CA GLY A 72 -9.25 -12.40 -21.39
C GLY A 72 -8.66 -11.15 -20.75
N VAL A 73 -8.09 -10.24 -21.55
CA VAL A 73 -7.55 -8.97 -21.05
C VAL A 73 -8.65 -8.14 -20.38
N LYS A 74 -9.85 -8.09 -20.97
CA LYS A 74 -11.01 -7.43 -20.33
C LYS A 74 -11.38 -8.09 -19.00
N MET A 75 -11.35 -9.41 -18.91
CA MET A 75 -11.61 -10.16 -17.67
C MET A 75 -10.53 -9.87 -16.61
N MET A 76 -9.25 -9.84 -17.00
CA MET A 76 -8.14 -9.51 -16.10
C MET A 76 -8.22 -8.06 -15.61
N ASN A 77 -8.54 -7.11 -16.48
CA ASN A 77 -8.79 -5.73 -16.07
C ASN A 77 -9.94 -5.63 -15.04
N ALA A 78 -11.02 -6.40 -15.22
CA ALA A 78 -12.11 -6.44 -14.26
C ALA A 78 -11.69 -7.07 -12.91
N PHE A 79 -10.92 -8.17 -12.95
CA PHE A 79 -10.37 -8.81 -11.76
C PHE A 79 -9.47 -7.85 -10.98
N TRP A 80 -8.48 -7.25 -11.63
CA TRP A 80 -7.55 -6.32 -10.99
C TRP A 80 -8.25 -5.04 -10.52
N GLY A 81 -9.26 -4.55 -11.25
CA GLY A 81 -10.10 -3.44 -10.80
C GLY A 81 -10.91 -3.78 -9.54
N ALA A 82 -11.34 -5.03 -9.37
CA ALA A 82 -12.00 -5.47 -8.14
C ALA A 82 -11.02 -5.50 -6.95
N VAL A 83 -9.78 -5.93 -7.18
CA VAL A 83 -8.71 -5.91 -6.16
C VAL A 83 -8.31 -4.47 -5.82
N ASP A 84 -8.22 -3.58 -6.81
CA ASP A 84 -7.97 -2.15 -6.58
C ASP A 84 -9.02 -1.51 -5.67
N ASN A 85 -10.29 -1.90 -5.82
CA ASN A 85 -11.34 -1.39 -4.94
C ASN A 85 -11.17 -1.85 -3.48
N GLU A 86 -10.53 -3.00 -3.21
CA GLU A 86 -10.23 -3.43 -1.83
C GLU A 86 -9.20 -2.54 -1.15
N THR A 87 -8.30 -1.92 -1.91
CA THR A 87 -7.33 -0.98 -1.35
C THR A 87 -8.05 0.20 -0.68
N LYS A 88 -9.27 0.51 -1.12
CA LYS A 88 -10.11 1.59 -0.58
C LYS A 88 -10.81 1.23 0.72
N ASP A 89 -10.73 -0.01 1.21
CA ASP A 89 -11.29 -0.43 2.50
C ASP A 89 -10.74 0.40 3.68
N ALA A 90 -9.57 1.02 3.50
CA ALA A 90 -8.98 1.92 4.48
C ALA A 90 -9.76 3.25 4.63
N ASP A 91 -10.66 3.59 3.71
CA ASP A 91 -11.37 4.88 3.66
C ASP A 91 -10.42 6.09 3.80
N PHE A 92 -9.42 6.16 2.93
CA PHE A 92 -8.35 7.16 3.03
C PHE A 92 -8.84 8.62 3.05
N LYS A 93 -10.03 8.90 2.51
CA LYS A 93 -10.59 10.27 2.42
C LYS A 93 -11.69 10.55 3.44
N GLY A 94 -12.46 9.54 3.87
CA GLY A 94 -13.57 9.71 4.82
C GLY A 94 -13.20 9.40 6.27
N ARG A 95 -12.10 8.67 6.51
CA ARG A 95 -11.65 8.31 7.85
C ARG A 95 -11.17 9.54 8.62
N LYS A 96 -11.73 9.73 9.81
CA LYS A 96 -11.24 10.74 10.76
C LYS A 96 -9.77 10.46 11.08
N SER A 97 -8.91 11.43 10.78
CA SER A 97 -7.47 11.31 10.97
C SER A 97 -6.88 12.55 11.63
N LEU A 98 -5.69 12.38 12.20
CA LEU A 98 -4.91 13.43 12.83
C LEU A 98 -4.39 14.41 11.77
N GLN A 99 -3.73 13.89 10.73
CA GLN A 99 -3.22 14.68 9.61
C GLN A 99 -2.77 13.79 8.44
N GLY A 100 -3.20 14.13 7.22
CA GLY A 100 -2.60 13.64 5.97
C GLY A 100 -2.81 12.16 5.69
N PHE A 101 -3.78 11.50 6.33
CA PHE A 101 -4.02 10.06 6.14
C PHE A 101 -4.36 9.71 4.68
N GLU A 102 -4.99 10.63 3.97
CA GLU A 102 -5.29 10.56 2.54
C GLU A 102 -4.05 10.38 1.67
N ASN A 103 -2.87 10.80 2.15
CA ASN A 103 -1.60 10.63 1.44
C ASN A 103 -1.15 9.16 1.38
N LEU A 104 -1.75 8.27 2.16
CA LEU A 104 -1.53 6.82 2.06
C LEU A 104 -2.35 6.16 0.95
N ASN A 105 -3.25 6.89 0.30
CA ASN A 105 -4.03 6.35 -0.80
C ASN A 105 -3.11 5.97 -1.97
N PRO A 106 -3.12 4.71 -2.43
CA PRO A 106 -2.27 4.29 -3.54
C PRO A 106 -2.50 5.12 -4.80
N GLN A 107 -1.40 5.49 -5.46
CA GLN A 107 -1.41 6.37 -6.63
C GLN A 107 -1.39 5.60 -7.96
N SER A 108 -1.08 4.31 -7.93
CA SER A 108 -1.07 3.42 -9.09
C SER A 108 -2.06 2.27 -8.91
N PRO A 109 -2.49 1.60 -10.00
CA PRO A 109 -3.20 0.33 -9.92
C PRO A 109 -2.34 -0.77 -9.28
N ILE A 110 -2.95 -1.59 -8.43
CA ILE A 110 -2.31 -2.71 -7.73
C ILE A 110 -1.75 -3.77 -8.68
N PHE A 111 -2.30 -3.85 -9.89
CA PHE A 111 -1.77 -4.69 -10.95
C PHE A 111 -0.28 -4.44 -11.21
N TRP A 112 0.14 -3.17 -11.18
CA TRP A 112 1.53 -2.80 -11.43
C TRP A 112 2.41 -3.03 -10.21
N GLN A 113 1.84 -2.88 -9.01
CA GLN A 113 2.53 -3.07 -7.73
C GLN A 113 3.94 -2.43 -7.71
N ASN A 114 4.07 -1.21 -8.26
CA ASN A 114 5.36 -0.54 -8.39
C ASN A 114 5.96 -0.13 -7.03
N CYS A 115 5.15 -0.10 -5.97
CA CYS A 115 5.54 0.17 -4.60
C CYS A 115 5.39 -1.09 -3.72
N THR A 116 5.87 -1.01 -2.48
CA THR A 116 5.76 -2.10 -1.50
C THR A 116 4.32 -2.55 -1.34
N GLY A 117 4.07 -3.85 -1.49
CA GLY A 117 2.76 -4.46 -1.25
C GLY A 117 2.83 -5.39 -0.05
N GLY A 118 1.81 -5.37 0.82
CA GLY A 118 1.74 -6.23 1.99
C GLY A 118 0.31 -6.50 2.44
N LEU A 119 0.16 -7.62 3.16
CA LEU A 119 -1.07 -7.93 3.88
C LEU A 119 -0.93 -7.47 5.33
N LEU A 120 -1.97 -6.81 5.82
CA LEU A 120 -2.01 -6.33 7.19
C LEU A 120 -2.21 -7.49 8.15
N ASN A 121 -1.30 -7.62 9.11
CA ASN A 121 -1.46 -8.58 10.21
C ASN A 121 -2.22 -7.98 11.40
N GLN A 122 -2.31 -6.66 11.48
CA GLN A 122 -2.90 -5.93 12.60
C GLN A 122 -4.28 -5.39 12.20
N VAL A 123 -5.31 -5.74 12.96
CA VAL A 123 -6.71 -5.43 12.62
C VAL A 123 -7.00 -3.93 12.74
N ASP A 124 -6.38 -3.27 13.72
CA ASP A 124 -6.55 -1.86 14.05
C ASP A 124 -5.49 -0.97 13.40
N PHE A 125 -4.78 -1.47 12.38
CA PHE A 125 -3.66 -0.76 11.77
C PHE A 125 -4.08 0.62 11.27
N PHE A 126 -5.05 0.69 10.37
CA PHE A 126 -5.47 1.96 9.79
C PHE A 126 -6.10 2.90 10.83
N ASP A 127 -6.78 2.38 11.85
CA ASP A 127 -7.35 3.22 12.93
C ASP A 127 -6.24 3.84 13.77
N THR A 128 -5.24 3.02 14.11
CA THR A 128 -4.06 3.44 14.85
C THR A 128 -3.26 4.49 14.07
N ILE A 129 -3.03 4.26 12.78
CA ILE A 129 -2.28 5.21 11.94
C ILE A 129 -3.06 6.51 11.77
N ALA A 130 -4.35 6.45 11.41
CA ALA A 130 -5.17 7.64 11.24
C ALA A 130 -5.26 8.48 12.51
N GLY A 131 -5.45 7.86 13.68
CA GLY A 131 -5.64 8.59 14.94
C GLY A 131 -4.38 9.21 15.54
N HIS A 132 -3.19 8.67 15.24
CA HIS A 132 -1.98 8.97 16.01
C HIS A 132 -0.77 9.40 15.18
N VAL A 133 -0.82 9.31 13.85
CA VAL A 133 0.32 9.61 12.98
C VAL A 133 0.03 10.84 12.15
N ARG A 134 1.02 11.73 12.06
CA ARG A 134 1.02 12.84 11.09
C ARG A 134 1.74 12.39 9.82
N ILE A 135 1.07 12.44 8.69
CA ILE A 135 1.60 11.92 7.43
C ILE A 135 1.91 13.07 6.49
N TYR A 136 3.14 13.11 6.01
CA TYR A 136 3.66 14.11 5.09
C TYR A 136 4.03 13.43 3.78
N CYS A 137 3.71 14.06 2.65
CA CYS A 137 4.12 13.60 1.33
C CYS A 137 4.94 14.70 0.66
N ALA A 138 6.23 14.73 0.95
CA ALA A 138 7.13 15.77 0.49
C ALA A 138 8.59 15.28 0.47
N ASP A 139 9.41 15.97 -0.31
CA ASP A 139 10.85 15.76 -0.32
C ASP A 139 11.51 16.44 0.86
N ILE A 140 12.56 15.83 1.40
CA ILE A 140 13.41 16.43 2.42
C ILE A 140 14.31 17.48 1.76
N ALA A 141 14.33 18.68 2.32
CA ALA A 141 15.24 19.77 1.91
C ALA A 141 16.55 19.72 2.70
N SER A 142 16.45 19.62 4.04
CA SER A 142 17.59 19.46 4.94
C SER A 142 17.18 18.71 6.21
N ILE A 143 18.17 18.13 6.89
CA ILE A 143 18.03 17.56 8.22
C ILE A 143 18.91 18.40 9.14
N GLU A 144 18.30 18.94 10.18
CA GLU A 144 18.92 19.81 11.18
C GLU A 144 18.87 19.14 12.56
N GLU A 145 19.46 19.80 13.56
CA GLU A 145 19.37 19.33 14.94
C GLU A 145 17.90 19.35 15.41
N HIS A 146 17.38 18.18 15.78
CA HIS A 146 15.98 17.95 16.21
C HIS A 146 14.87 18.30 15.22
N LYS A 147 15.20 18.54 13.94
CA LYS A 147 14.26 19.07 12.95
C LYS A 147 14.56 18.55 11.54
N ILE A 148 13.50 18.31 10.78
CA ILE A 148 13.56 18.01 9.34
C ILE A 148 12.79 19.10 8.61
N LEU A 149 13.44 19.73 7.63
CA LEU A 149 12.82 20.69 6.73
C LEU A 149 12.36 19.99 5.46
N LEU A 150 11.09 20.14 5.13
CA LEU A 150 10.51 19.63 3.90
C LEU A 150 10.51 20.73 2.82
N LYS A 151 10.60 20.33 1.55
CA LYS A 151 10.67 21.28 0.42
C LYS A 151 9.40 22.09 0.20
N ASP A 152 8.28 21.64 0.75
CA ASP A 152 7.00 22.37 0.75
C ASP A 152 6.92 23.42 1.87
N GLY A 153 7.94 23.52 2.72
CA GLY A 153 8.04 24.47 3.81
C GLY A 153 7.63 23.92 5.18
N ASP A 154 7.13 22.67 5.24
CA ASP A 154 6.78 22.04 6.50
C ASP A 154 8.03 21.73 7.35
N GLU A 155 7.88 21.91 8.66
CA GLU A 155 8.91 21.58 9.64
C GLU A 155 8.45 20.42 10.52
N VAL A 156 9.26 19.36 10.56
CA VAL A 156 8.96 18.15 11.36
C VAL A 156 9.98 18.03 12.48
N LEU A 157 9.54 18.25 13.71
CA LEU A 157 10.36 18.03 14.91
C LEU A 157 10.52 16.53 15.17
N ALA A 158 11.75 16.10 15.46
CA ALA A 158 12.07 14.70 15.70
C ALA A 158 13.29 14.52 16.62
N ASP A 159 13.18 13.63 17.60
CA ASP A 159 14.31 13.20 18.42
C ASP A 159 15.11 12.05 17.79
N ALA A 160 14.47 11.30 16.89
CA ALA A 160 15.05 10.17 16.19
C ALA A 160 14.45 10.03 14.79
N ILE A 161 15.29 9.61 13.84
CA ILE A 161 14.90 9.35 12.46
C ILE A 161 15.06 7.86 12.19
N LEU A 162 14.00 7.22 11.70
CA LEU A 162 14.01 5.82 11.30
C LEU A 162 13.77 5.73 9.79
N CYS A 163 14.77 5.24 9.06
CA CYS A 163 14.73 5.16 7.60
C CYS A 163 14.15 3.82 7.14
N GLY A 164 12.92 3.84 6.61
CA GLY A 164 12.29 2.68 5.96
C GLY A 164 12.45 2.71 4.43
N THR A 165 13.68 2.90 3.94
CA THR A 165 13.99 3.23 2.54
C THR A 165 14.20 2.02 1.60
N GLY A 166 13.87 0.81 2.06
CA GLY A 166 14.16 -0.44 1.35
C GLY A 166 15.04 -1.37 2.16
#